data_AF-A0AAU3K222-F1
#
_entry.id   AF-A0AAU3K222-F1
#
_cell.length_a   1.000
_cell.length_b   1.000
_cell.length_c   1.000
_cell.angle_alpha   90.00
_cell.angle_beta   90.00
_cell.angle_gamma   90.00
#
_symmetry.space_group_name_H-M   'P 1'
#
loop_
_entity.id
_entity.type
_entity.pdbx_description
1 polymer ?
#
loop_
_entity_poly.entity_id
_entity_poly.type
_entity_poly.pdbx_seq_one_letter_code
_entity_poly.pdbx_strand_id
1 'polypeptide(L)' 'MSLLQRDVPQDAFAELSCFQMEFYACLTQRPDALCELSDALLCADGPVRTLVELKSGWST' A
#
# COMPACT_ATOMS: atom_id res chain seq x y z
N MET A 1 -11.07 17.82 -22.49
CA MET A 1 -10.35 16.54 -22.42
C MET A 1 -11.13 15.61 -21.49
N SER A 2 -12.23 15.02 -21.98
CA SER A 2 -13.07 14.09 -21.20
C SER A 2 -12.40 12.73 -21.14
N LEU A 3 -11.60 12.53 -20.09
CA LEU A 3 -11.10 11.21 -19.74
C LEU A 3 -12.23 10.43 -19.09
N LEU A 4 -12.92 9.64 -19.90
CA LEU A 4 -13.47 8.33 -19.54
C LEU A 4 -13.88 8.15 -18.05
N GLN A 5 -14.82 8.95 -17.55
CA GLN A 5 -15.59 8.55 -16.36
C GLN A 5 -16.63 7.53 -16.79
N ARG A 6 -16.17 6.41 -17.36
CA ARG A 6 -17.01 5.23 -17.56
C ARG A 6 -17.29 4.67 -16.18
N ASP A 7 -18.50 4.86 -15.68
CA ASP A 7 -19.21 3.95 -14.77
C ASP A 7 -18.37 3.24 -13.69
N VAL A 8 -17.41 3.92 -13.05
CA VAL A 8 -16.99 3.43 -11.74
C VAL A 8 -18.11 3.81 -10.80
N PRO A 9 -18.73 2.85 -10.09
CA PRO A 9 -19.75 3.17 -9.10
C PRO A 9 -19.17 4.23 -8.17
N GLN A 10 -19.80 5.40 -8.08
CA GLN A 10 -19.29 6.51 -7.27
C GLN A 10 -19.04 6.05 -5.81
N ASP A 11 -19.82 5.06 -5.36
CA ASP A 11 -19.65 4.37 -4.09
C ASP A 11 -18.32 3.62 -3.99
N ALA A 12 -17.89 2.90 -5.02
CA ALA A 12 -16.60 2.19 -5.04
C ALA A 12 -15.42 3.16 -4.99
N PHE A 13 -15.53 4.31 -5.66
CA PHE A 13 -14.51 5.37 -5.55
C PHE A 13 -14.48 6.01 -4.15
N ALA A 14 -15.64 6.24 -3.55
CA ALA A 14 -15.74 6.78 -2.20
C ALA A 14 -15.17 5.80 -1.16
N GLU A 15 -15.48 4.51 -1.29
CA GLU A 15 -14.95 3.44 -0.45
C GLU A 15 -13.43 3.32 -0.57
N LEU A 16 -12.90 3.30 -1.80
CA LEU A 16 -11.45 3.30 -2.03
C LEU A 16 -10.76 4.54 -1.48
N SER A 17 -11.39 5.72 -1.60
CA SER A 17 -10.83 6.97 -1.07
C SER A 17 -10.81 6.96 0.46
N CYS A 18 -11.87 6.46 1.09
CA CYS A 18 -11.96 6.30 2.54
C CYS A 18 -10.88 5.32 3.03
N PHE A 19 -10.79 4.14 2.40
CA PHE A 19 -9.77 3.15 2.70
C PHE A 19 -8.36 3.71 2.59
N GLN A 20 -8.06 4.45 1.51
CA GLN A 20 -6.75 5.09 1.36
C GLN A 20 -6.47 6.09 2.49
N MET A 21 -7.45 6.91 2.87
CA MET A 21 -7.29 7.86 3.96
C MET A 21 -6.98 7.16 5.28
N GLU A 22 -7.78 6.15 5.64
CA GLU A 22 -7.59 5.38 6.88
C GLU A 22 -6.25 4.63 6.88
N PHE A 23 -5.90 4.03 5.74
CA PHE A 23 -4.62 3.34 5.57
C PHE A 23 -3.44 4.30 5.81
N TYR A 24 -3.42 5.46 5.17
CA TYR A 24 -2.37 6.46 5.38
C TYR A 24 -2.36 7.02 6.81
N ALA A 25 -3.53 7.18 7.44
CA ALA A 25 -3.62 7.59 8.83
C ALA A 25 -3.00 6.55 9.78
N CYS A 26 -3.24 5.26 9.55
CA CYS A 26 -2.60 4.18 10.31
C CYS A 26 -1.08 4.15 10.11
N LEU A 27 -0.62 4.30 8.87
CA LEU A 27 0.81 4.36 8.55
C LEU A 27 1.51 5.56 9.20
N THR A 28 0.88 6.73 9.16
CA THR A 28 1.44 7.97 9.76
C THR A 28 1.52 7.87 11.28
N GLN A 29 0.62 7.12 11.92
CA GLN A 29 0.66 6.86 13.37
C GLN A 29 1.73 5.85 13.80
N ARG A 30 2.34 5.13 12.84
CA ARG A 30 3.37 4.11 13.10
C ARG A 30 4.64 4.40 12.31
N PRO A 31 5.28 5.57 12.54
CA PRO A 31 6.48 5.96 11.81
C PRO A 31 7.64 4.97 12.03
N ASP A 32 7.72 4.37 13.21
CA ASP A 32 8.64 3.29 13.55
C ASP A 32 8.44 2.07 12.63
N ALA A 33 7.19 1.60 12.49
CA ALA A 33 6.88 0.45 11.63
C ALA A 33 7.12 0.73 10.14
N LEU A 34 6.98 1.99 9.70
CA LEU A 34 7.28 2.41 8.33
C LEU A 34 8.78 2.41 8.02
N CYS A 35 9.61 2.84 8.98
CA CYS A 35 11.07 2.78 8.83
C CYS A 35 11.52 1.32 8.68
N GLU A 36 11.07 0.44 9.58
CA GLU A 36 11.37 -1.00 9.52
C GLU A 36 10.89 -1.64 8.20
N LEU A 37 9.70 -1.26 7.73
CA LEU A 37 9.18 -1.76 6.45
C LEU A 37 9.99 -1.24 5.25
N SER A 38 10.45 0.01 5.29
CA SER A 38 11.30 0.58 4.25
C SER A 38 12.66 -0.10 4.21
N ASP A 39 13.26 -0.35 5.37
CA ASP A 39 14.52 -1.10 5.49
C ASP A 39 14.34 -2.52 4.95
N ALA A 40 13.25 -3.22 5.30
CA ALA A 40 12.95 -4.54 4.75
C ALA A 40 12.77 -4.55 3.22
N LEU A 41 12.16 -3.50 2.64
CA LEU A 41 12.04 -3.34 1.19
C LEU A 41 13.38 -3.08 0.51
N LEU A 42 14.26 -2.29 1.13
CA LEU A 42 15.61 -2.02 0.63
C LEU A 42 16.52 -3.24 0.70
N CYS A 43 16.29 -4.12 1.68
CA CYS A 43 17.01 -5.38 1.86
C CYS A 43 16.44 -6.55 1.04
N ALA A 44 15.29 -6.39 0.37
CA ALA A 44 14.73 -7.46 -0.45
C ALA A 44 15.57 -7.70 -1.72
N ASP A 45 15.70 -8.96 -2.14
CA ASP A 45 16.42 -9.39 -3.35
C ASP A 45 15.68 -9.04 -4.66
N GLY A 46 15.22 -7.80 -4.78
CA GLY A 46 14.53 -7.27 -5.94
C GLY A 46 13.21 -6.57 -5.62
N PRO A 47 12.50 -6.08 -6.66
CA PRO A 47 11.26 -5.33 -6.48
C PRO A 47 10.18 -6.22 -5.86
N VAL A 48 9.77 -5.89 -4.63
CA VAL A 48 8.65 -6.53 -3.95
C VAL A 48 7.36 -6.15 -4.66
N ARG A 49 6.64 -7.14 -5.19
CA ARG A 49 5.39 -6.92 -5.92
C ARG A 49 4.16 -7.06 -5.01
N THR A 50 4.32 -7.76 -3.89
CA THR A 50 3.28 -8.02 -2.90
C THR A 50 3.84 -8.00 -1.48
N LEU A 51 3.05 -7.55 -0.50
CA LEU A 51 3.46 -7.56 0.91
C LEU A 51 3.73 -8.98 1.46
N VAL A 52 3.14 -10.01 0.83
CA VAL A 52 3.39 -11.41 1.18
C VAL A 52 4.84 -11.81 0.86
N GLU A 53 5.42 -11.30 -0.24
CA GLU A 53 6.80 -11.61 -0.62
C GLU A 53 7.82 -11.16 0.44
N LEU A 54 7.54 -10.07 1.16
CA LEU A 54 8.36 -9.64 2.31
C LEU A 54 8.35 -10.64 3.46
N LYS A 55 7.21 -11.32 3.68
CA LYS A 55 7.11 -12.35 4.74
C LYS A 55 7.82 -13.63 4.36
N SER A 56 7.87 -13.97 3.07
CA SER A 56 8.52 -15.20 2.59
C SER A 56 10.03 -15.06 2.38
N GLY A 57 10.53 -13.86 2.08
CA GLY A 57 11.96 -13.62 1.84
C GLY A 57 12.86 -13.75 3.08
N TRP A 58 12.30 -13.63 4.28
CA TRP A 58 13.04 -13.74 5.55
C TRP A 58 13.17 -15.19 6.07
N SER A 59 12.70 -16.19 5.31
CA SER A 59 12.63 -17.58 5.77
C SER A 59 13.73 -18.50 5.21
N THR A 60 14.84 -17.96 4.71
CA THR A 60 16.00 -18.76 4.25
C THR A 60 17.25 -18.41 5.03
#